data_AF-A0A0F9Y1F4-F1
#
_entry.id   AF-A0A0F9Y1F4-F1
#
_cell.length_a   1.000
_cell.length_b   1.000
_cell.length_c   1.000
_cell.angle_alpha   90.00
_cell.angle_beta   90.00
_cell.angle_gamma   90.00
#
_symmetry.space_group_name_H-M   'P 1'
#
loop_
_entity.id
_entity.type
_entity.pdbx_description
1 polymer ?
#
loop_
_entity_poly.entity_id
_entity_poly.type
_entity_poly.pdbx_seq_one_letter_code
_entity_poly.pdbx_strand_id
1 'polypeptide(L)'
;MLHLVEEGSVYRHFKGGIYRVLYKATHSETNELMVVYVTLSNEDKENWSSVWVRPADMFYGEVEPGVKRFTQVKNLKEYEKFLKELGEETG
;
A
#
# COMPACT_ATOMS: atom_id res chain seq x y z
N MET A 1 7.67 -6.12 -16.59
CA MET A 1 8.17 -6.76 -15.35
C MET A 1 6.95 -7.15 -14.54
N LEU A 2 6.77 -8.42 -14.16
CA LEU A 2 5.62 -8.83 -13.34
C LEU A 2 5.81 -8.25 -11.93
N HIS A 3 5.03 -7.24 -11.59
CA HIS A 3 4.96 -6.76 -10.21
C HIS A 3 4.19 -7.80 -9.40
N LEU A 4 4.92 -8.59 -8.61
CA LEU A 4 4.32 -9.45 -7.59
C LEU A 4 3.73 -8.52 -6.51
N VAL A 5 2.49 -8.10 -6.72
CA VAL A 5 1.72 -7.41 -5.70
C VAL A 5 1.36 -8.44 -4.64
N GLU A 6 1.91 -8.26 -3.44
CA GLU A 6 1.53 -9.02 -2.26
C GLU A 6 0.36 -8.31 -1.58
N GLU A 7 -0.85 -8.86 -1.77
CA GLU A 7 -2.04 -8.43 -1.03
C GLU A 7 -1.75 -8.45 0.46
N GLY A 8 -2.21 -7.41 1.16
CA GLY A 8 -1.96 -7.24 2.58
C GLY A 8 -0.62 -6.60 2.96
N SER A 9 0.30 -6.40 2.01
CA SER A 9 1.54 -5.66 2.27
C SER A 9 1.30 -4.18 2.56
N VAL A 10 2.15 -3.62 3.41
CA VAL A 10 2.10 -2.22 3.86
C VAL A 10 3.22 -1.43 3.21
N TYR A 11 2.86 -0.26 2.68
CA TYR A 11 3.74 0.64 1.97
C TYR A 11 3.70 2.03 2.60
N ARG A 12 4.85 2.72 2.59
CA ARG A 12 4.97 4.14 2.89
C ARG A 12 5.10 4.93 1.60
N HIS A 13 4.23 5.90 1.41
CA HIS A 13 4.34 6.86 0.32
C HIS A 13 5.49 7.83 0.60
N PHE A 14 6.15 8.35 -0.44
CA PHE A 14 7.25 9.30 -0.29
C PHE A 14 6.86 10.58 0.48
N LYS A 15 5.56 10.91 0.53
CA LYS A 15 5.01 12.02 1.34
C LYS A 15 4.62 11.65 2.78
N GLY A 16 4.98 10.46 3.27
CA GLY A 16 4.80 10.08 4.67
C GLY A 16 3.65 9.10 4.97
N GLY A 17 2.55 9.16 4.23
CA GLY A 17 1.36 8.32 4.47
C GLY A 17 1.63 6.80 4.36
N ILE A 18 0.93 6.03 5.19
CA ILE A 18 1.02 4.56 5.29
C ILE A 18 -0.24 3.93 4.71
N TYR A 19 -0.04 2.92 3.87
CA TYR A 19 -1.10 2.30 3.07
C TYR A 19 -0.97 0.79 3.07
N ARG A 20 -2.10 0.08 3.05
CA ARG A 20 -2.14 -1.37 2.88
C ARG A 20 -2.75 -1.73 1.53
N VAL A 21 -2.08 -2.58 0.78
CA VAL A 21 -2.65 -3.14 -0.46
C VAL A 21 -3.78 -4.10 -0.10
N LEU A 22 -4.93 -3.91 -0.72
CA LEU A 22 -6.09 -4.79 -0.58
C LEU A 22 -6.12 -5.83 -1.69
N TYR A 23 -6.02 -5.40 -2.95
CA TYR A 23 -6.21 -6.27 -4.11
C TYR A 23 -5.35 -5.84 -5.30
N LYS A 24 -5.12 -6.79 -6.21
CA LYS A 24 -4.88 -6.51 -7.63
C LYS A 24 -6.19 -6.45 -8.39
N ALA A 25 -6.30 -5.51 -9.31
CA ALA A 25 -7.43 -5.46 -10.23
C ALA A 25 -6.95 -5.27 -11.66
N THR A 26 -7.73 -5.74 -12.63
CA THR A 26 -7.52 -5.44 -14.05
C THR A 26 -8.54 -4.38 -14.45
N HIS A 27 -8.08 -3.27 -15.00
CA HIS A 27 -8.97 -2.23 -15.53
C HIS A 27 -9.67 -2.76 -16.78
N SER A 28 -11.00 -2.91 -16.75
CA SER A 28 -11.74 -3.66 -17.79
C SER A 28 -11.68 -3.02 -19.18
N GLU A 29 -11.51 -1.70 -19.27
CA GLU A 29 -11.53 -0.97 -20.53
C GLU A 29 -10.15 -0.94 -21.20
N THR A 30 -9.08 -0.97 -20.40
CA THR A 30 -7.69 -0.80 -20.88
C THR A 30 -6.83 -2.04 -20.69
N ASN A 31 -7.31 -3.03 -19.92
CA ASN A 31 -6.58 -4.20 -19.44
C ASN A 31 -5.32 -3.86 -18.60
N GLU A 32 -5.23 -2.64 -18.06
CA GLU A 32 -4.11 -2.24 -17.23
C GLU A 32 -4.19 -2.88 -15.84
N LEU A 33 -3.04 -3.28 -15.29
CA LEU A 33 -2.95 -3.78 -13.93
C LEU A 33 -3.05 -2.61 -12.95
N MET A 34 -3.93 -2.75 -11.96
CA MET A 34 -4.21 -1.75 -10.93
C MET A 34 -3.88 -2.32 -9.54
N VAL A 35 -3.43 -1.43 -8.65
CA VAL A 35 -3.28 -1.70 -7.21
C VAL A 35 -4.42 -1.00 -6.48
N VAL A 36 -5.22 -1.76 -5.75
CA VAL A 36 -6.25 -1.25 -4.84
C VAL A 36 -5.68 -1.25 -3.42
N TYR A 37 -5.73 -0.12 -2.73
CA TYR A 37 -5.10 0.04 -1.43
C TYR A 37 -5.88 1.00 -0.52
N VAL A 38 -5.69 0.89 0.80
CA VAL A 38 -6.39 1.71 1.80
C VAL A 38 -5.39 2.50 2.66
N THR A 39 -5.76 3.72 3.04
CA THR A 39 -5.00 4.52 4.01
C THR A 39 -5.05 3.85 5.39
N LEU A 40 -3.90 3.53 5.97
CA LEU A 40 -3.77 3.12 7.37
C LEU A 40 -3.42 4.28 8.29
N SER A 41 -2.57 5.20 7.82
CA SER A 41 -2.30 6.45 8.52
C SER A 41 -1.82 7.54 7.58
N ASN A 42 -2.15 8.79 7.90
CA ASN A 42 -1.63 9.96 7.20
C ASN A 42 -1.40 11.09 8.19
N GLU A 43 -0.37 11.91 7.96
CA GLU A 43 0.07 12.97 8.88
C GLU A 43 -0.96 14.10 8.98
N ASP A 44 -1.62 14.41 7.86
CA ASP A 44 -2.65 15.46 7.74
C ASP A 44 -4.06 14.99 8.14
N LYS A 45 -4.25 13.68 8.40
CA LYS A 45 -5.55 13.01 8.64
C LYS A 45 -6.61 13.22 7.54
N GLU A 46 -6.26 13.83 6.42
CA GLU A 46 -7.15 13.93 5.27
C GLU A 46 -7.27 12.55 4.60
N ASN A 47 -8.48 12.19 4.19
CA ASN A 47 -8.75 10.89 3.54
C ASN A 47 -8.36 9.66 4.40
N TRP A 48 -8.53 9.78 5.72
CA TRP A 48 -8.41 8.64 6.63
C TRP A 48 -9.37 7.51 6.22
N SER A 49 -8.88 6.28 6.21
CA SER A 49 -9.63 5.09 5.76
C SER A 49 -10.12 5.11 4.30
N SER A 50 -9.68 6.05 3.46
CA SER A 50 -10.04 6.06 2.05
C SER A 50 -9.41 4.89 1.29
N VAL A 51 -10.19 4.31 0.37
CA VAL A 51 -9.73 3.30 -0.59
C VAL A 51 -9.38 3.98 -1.89
N TRP A 52 -8.23 3.60 -2.45
CA TRP A 52 -7.63 4.18 -3.63
C TRP A 52 -7.36 3.10 -4.67
N VAL A 53 -7.29 3.53 -5.92
CA VAL A 53 -6.85 2.71 -7.05
C VAL A 53 -5.80 3.47 -7.84
N ARG A 54 -4.75 2.78 -8.29
CA ARG A 54 -3.67 3.36 -9.10
C ARG A 54 -3.09 2.33 -10.06
N PRO A 55 -2.65 2.72 -11.28
CA PRO A 55 -1.89 1.82 -12.14
C PRO A 55 -0.67 1.23 -11.42
N ALA A 56 -0.43 -0.06 -11.61
CA ALA A 56 0.66 -0.78 -10.94
C ALA A 56 2.02 -0.17 -11.27
N ASP A 57 2.26 0.16 -12.54
CA ASP A 57 3.52 0.77 -12.99
C ASP A 57 3.78 2.11 -12.31
N MET A 58 2.72 2.89 -12.03
CA MET A 58 2.85 4.14 -11.27
C MET A 58 3.06 3.90 -9.77
N PHE A 59 2.43 2.87 -9.21
CA PHE A 59 2.55 2.52 -7.81
C PHE A 59 3.97 2.03 -7.48
N TYR A 60 4.52 1.15 -8.31
CA TYR A 60 5.87 0.60 -8.15
C TYR A 60 6.97 1.48 -8.75
N GLY A 61 6.58 2.52 -9.50
CA GLY A 61 7.51 3.44 -10.13
C GLY A 61 8.11 4.46 -9.17
N GLU A 62 8.94 5.31 -9.76
CA GLU A 62 9.62 6.42 -9.09
C GLU A 62 8.88 7.74 -9.34
N VAL A 63 9.03 8.69 -8.43
CA VAL A 63 8.60 10.09 -8.65
C VAL A 63 9.71 10.95 -9.24
N GLU A 64 10.95 10.63 -8.90
CA GLU A 64 12.20 11.22 -9.35
C GLU A 64 13.26 10.11 -9.38
N PRO A 65 14.35 10.23 -10.15
CA PRO A 65 15.38 9.19 -10.21
C PRO A 65 15.89 8.77 -8.82
N GLY A 66 15.69 7.50 -8.47
CA GLY A 66 16.06 6.91 -7.18
C GLY A 66 15.06 7.12 -6.05
N VAL A 67 13.95 7.84 -6.29
CA VAL A 67 12.89 8.10 -5.29
C VAL A 67 11.66 7.27 -5.62
N LYS A 68 11.53 6.11 -4.96
CA LYS A 68 10.32 5.28 -5.08
C LYS A 68 9.10 6.03 -4.58
N ARG A 69 7.99 5.93 -5.34
CA ARG A 69 6.72 6.50 -4.92
C ARG A 69 6.20 5.85 -3.64
N PHE A 70 6.29 4.53 -3.59
CA PHE A 70 5.93 3.72 -2.44
C PHE A 70 7.07 2.77 -2.10
N THR A 71 7.42 2.72 -0.82
CA THR A 71 8.42 1.79 -0.27
C THR A 71 7.70 0.80 0.62
N GLN A 72 7.85 -0.51 0.36
CA GLN A 72 7.29 -1.55 1.23
C GLN A 72 7.96 -1.46 2.61
N VAL A 73 7.16 -1.40 3.66
CA VAL A 73 7.65 -1.29 5.06
C VAL A 73 7.32 -2.52 5.89
N LYS A 74 6.27 -3.26 5.54
CA LYS A 74 5.94 -4.57 6.12
C LYS A 74 5.29 -5.44 5.06
N ASN A 75 5.57 -6.74 5.06
CA ASN A 75 4.70 -7.70 4.36
C ASN A 75 3.45 -8.02 5.22
N LEU A 76 2.48 -8.74 4.65
CA LEU A 76 1.23 -9.08 5.35
C LEU A 76 1.49 -9.84 6.66
N LYS A 77 2.38 -10.84 6.65
CA LYS A 77 2.68 -11.66 7.84
C LYS A 77 3.27 -10.81 8.97
N GLU A 78 4.18 -9.90 8.63
CA GLU A 78 4.77 -8.96 9.59
C GLU A 78 3.74 -7.98 10.14
N TYR A 79 2.82 -7.52 9.30
CA TYR A 79 1.74 -6.62 9.73
C TYR A 79 0.74 -7.32 10.65
N GLU A 80 0.31 -8.55 10.33
CA GLU A 80 -0.57 -9.36 11.16
C GLU A 80 0.06 -9.69 12.52
N LYS A 81 1.34 -10.07 12.53
CA LYS A 81 2.09 -10.27 13.78
C LYS A 81 2.11 -9.00 14.62
N PHE A 82 2.42 -7.85 14.01
CA PHE A 82 2.43 -6.56 14.68
C PHE A 82 1.06 -6.20 15.29
N LEU A 83 -0.05 -6.42 14.58
CA LEU A 83 -1.39 -6.18 15.11
C LEU A 83 -1.71 -7.09 16.30
N LYS A 84 -1.25 -8.34 16.25
CA LYS A 84 -1.44 -9.29 17.34
C LYS A 84 -0.71 -8.85 18.61
N GLU A 85 0.56 -8.45 18.48
CA GLU A 85 1.37 -7.94 19.61
C GLU A 85 0.74 -6.68 20.23
N LEU A 86 0.20 -5.76 19.43
CA LEU A 86 -0.53 -4.57 19.88
C LEU A 86 -1.78 -4.91 20.72
N GLY A 87 -2.42 -6.05 20.46
CA GLY A 87 -3.61 -6.51 21.17
C GLY A 87 -3.32 -7.40 22.38
N GLU A 88 -2.10 -7.95 22.51
CA GLU A 88 -1.67 -8.70 23.69
C GLU A 88 -1.13 -7.77 24.80
N GLU A 89 -0.67 -6.55 24.46
CA GLU A 89 -0.23 -5.54 25.45
C GLU A 89 -1.39 -4.78 26.15
N THR A 90 -2.63 -4.93 25.69
CA THR A 90 -3.81 -4.28 26.28
C THR A 90 -4.64 -5.19 27.19
N GLY A 91 -4.14 -6.39 27.51
CA GLY A 91 -4.79 -7.40 28.37
C GLY A 91 -4.30 -7.41 29.81
#